data_AF-A0A3A6I4T7-F1
#
_entry.id   AF-A0A3A6I4T7-F1
#
_cell.length_a   1.000
_cell.length_b   1.000
_cell.length_c   1.000
_cell.angle_alpha   90.00
_cell.angle_beta   90.00
_cell.angle_gamma   90.00
#
_symmetry.space_group_name_H-M   'P 1'
#
loop_
_entity.id
_entity.type
_entity.pdbx_description
1 polymer ?
#
loop_
_entity_poly.entity_id
_entity_poly.type
_entity_poly.pdbx_seq_one_letter_code
_entity_poly.pdbx_strand_id
1 'polypeptide(L)'
;MQSEKQIVPLSEVTEYFRVKAEGMDGKTRGSYKRAGNALHRAGYHTMEAVCALTDEQLKRIRDVGVGTQAIITKEIACCRQGGNTEGQHRKQSGVPSIFHLNKEE
;
A
#
# COMPACT_ATOMS: atom_id res chain seq x y z
N MET A 1 23.95 29.17 18.70
CA MET A 1 22.93 28.10 18.87
C MET A 1 22.80 27.39 17.53
N GLN A 2 23.66 26.40 17.29
CA GLN A 2 23.57 25.57 16.09
C GLN A 2 22.38 24.65 16.30
N SER A 3 21.34 24.81 15.49
CA SER A 3 20.21 23.88 15.44
C SER A 3 20.76 22.51 15.10
N GLU A 4 20.85 21.67 16.11
CA GLU A 4 21.19 20.26 16.02
C GLU A 4 20.19 19.64 15.06
N LYS A 5 20.60 19.45 13.81
CA LYS A 5 19.84 18.70 12.83
C LYS A 5 19.81 17.27 13.36
N GLN A 6 18.78 16.94 14.13
CA GLN A 6 18.43 15.55 14.41
C GLN A 6 18.41 14.84 13.06
N ILE A 7 19.41 14.02 12.80
CA ILE A 7 19.35 12.99 11.78
C ILE A 7 18.33 12.02 12.34
N VAL A 8 17.06 12.30 12.08
CA VAL A 8 15.97 11.42 12.48
C VAL A 8 16.26 10.10 11.78
N PRO A 9 16.46 8.98 12.49
CA PRO A 9 16.63 7.70 11.84
C PRO A 9 15.43 7.51 10.91
N LEU A 10 15.68 7.11 9.66
CA LEU A 10 14.61 6.75 8.74
C LEU A 10 13.73 5.75 9.47
N SER A 11 12.47 6.11 9.70
CA SER A 11 11.55 5.20 10.36
C SER A 11 11.42 3.93 9.52
N GLU A 12 11.30 2.78 10.19
CA GLU A 12 11.17 1.46 9.58
C GLU A 12 10.15 1.44 8.43
N VAL A 13 9.04 2.17 8.61
CA VAL A 13 8.01 2.37 7.58
C VAL A 13 8.58 3.04 6.32
N THR A 14 9.26 4.18 6.46
CA THR A 14 9.81 4.91 5.31
C THR A 14 10.83 4.06 4.55
N GLU A 15 11.62 3.26 5.25
CA GLU A 15 12.60 2.35 4.65
C GLU A 15 11.91 1.18 3.93
N TYR A 16 10.93 0.54 4.56
CA TYR A 16 10.12 -0.53 3.96
C TYR A 16 9.50 -0.08 2.63
N PHE A 17 8.79 1.05 2.64
CA PHE A 17 8.14 1.58 1.44
C PHE A 17 9.18 2.01 0.39
N ARG A 18 10.37 2.45 0.78
CA ARG A 18 11.45 2.81 -0.15
C ARG A 18 12.03 1.60 -0.86
N VAL A 19 12.36 0.54 -0.13
CA VAL A 19 12.89 -0.72 -0.69
C VAL A 19 11.86 -1.35 -1.63
N LYS A 20 10.60 -1.42 -1.22
CA LYS A 20 9.50 -1.97 -2.03
C LYS A 20 9.26 -1.17 -3.32
N ALA A 21 9.57 0.12 -3.31
CA ALA A 21 9.44 1.00 -4.46
C ALA A 21 10.55 0.80 -5.53
N GLU A 22 11.65 0.10 -5.22
CA GLU A 22 12.75 -0.10 -6.18
C GLU A 22 12.39 -1.09 -7.29
N GLY A 23 11.44 -2.01 -7.04
CA GLY A 23 10.92 -2.96 -8.03
C GLY A 23 9.66 -2.49 -8.77
N MET A 24 9.25 -1.22 -8.64
CA MET A 24 7.97 -0.71 -9.15
C MET A 24 8.15 0.34 -10.24
N ASP A 25 7.18 0.42 -11.17
CA ASP A 25 7.13 1.45 -12.22
C ASP A 25 7.19 2.88 -11.66
N GLY A 26 7.75 3.84 -12.41
CA GLY A 26 8.01 5.21 -11.94
C GLY A 26 6.81 5.93 -11.31
N LYS A 27 5.59 5.71 -11.82
CA LYS A 27 4.34 6.25 -11.26
C LYS A 27 4.01 5.62 -9.91
N THR A 28 4.13 4.30 -9.80
CA THR A 28 3.89 3.51 -8.59
C THR A 28 4.96 3.81 -7.54
N ARG A 29 6.23 3.88 -7.95
CA ARG A 29 7.38 4.26 -7.11
C ARG A 29 7.17 5.60 -6.40
N GLY A 30 6.62 6.59 -7.11
CA GLY A 30 6.27 7.88 -6.52
C GLY A 30 5.22 7.78 -5.41
N SER A 31 4.21 6.93 -5.60
CA SER A 31 3.15 6.71 -4.61
C SER A 31 3.65 5.98 -3.36
N TYR A 32 4.55 4.99 -3.50
CA TYR A 32 5.17 4.32 -2.34
C TYR A 32 6.03 5.29 -1.50
N LYS A 33 6.84 6.14 -2.13
CA LYS A 33 7.61 7.17 -1.41
C LYS A 33 6.70 8.15 -0.66
N ARG A 34 5.57 8.55 -1.27
CA ARG A 34 4.58 9.41 -0.61
C ARG A 34 3.91 8.70 0.56
N ALA A 35 3.60 7.40 0.43
CA ALA A 35 3.02 6.60 1.52
C ALA A 35 3.93 6.59 2.74
N GLY A 36 5.22 6.25 2.57
CA GLY A 36 6.18 6.23 3.66
C GLY A 36 6.34 7.60 4.34
N ASN A 37 6.36 8.69 3.57
CA ASN A 37 6.45 10.05 4.11
C ASN A 37 5.18 10.50 4.84
N ALA A 38 3.99 10.15 4.32
CA ALA A 38 2.72 10.50 4.94
C ALA A 38 2.53 9.75 6.27
N LEU A 39 2.87 8.46 6.30
CA LEU A 39 2.84 7.64 7.51
C LEU A 39 3.82 8.16 8.57
N HIS A 40 5.05 8.48 8.16
CA HIS A 40 6.05 9.08 9.05
C HIS A 40 5.56 10.41 9.65
N ARG A 41 4.99 11.29 8.82
CA ARG A 41 4.42 12.58 9.28
C ARG A 41 3.21 12.41 10.19
N ALA A 42 2.47 11.33 10.04
CA ALA A 42 1.34 10.99 10.90
C ALA A 42 1.77 10.27 12.19
N GLY A 43 3.07 10.07 12.42
CA GLY A 43 3.62 9.46 13.63
C GLY A 43 3.69 7.93 13.60
N TYR A 44 3.41 7.29 12.46
CA TYR A 44 3.53 5.85 12.29
C TYR A 44 4.96 5.51 11.86
N HIS A 45 5.78 5.14 12.85
CA HIS A 45 7.20 4.87 12.63
C HIS A 45 7.54 3.38 12.44
N THR A 46 6.64 2.46 12.81
CA THR A 46 6.84 1.00 12.70
C THR A 46 5.81 0.35 11.80
N MET A 47 6.16 -0.76 11.13
CA MET A 47 5.19 -1.48 10.29
C MET A 47 4.07 -2.10 11.12
N GLU A 48 4.34 -2.52 12.37
CA GLU A 48 3.30 -2.98 13.30
C GLU A 48 2.21 -1.93 13.52
N ALA A 49 2.61 -0.66 13.75
CA ALA A 49 1.66 0.43 13.93
C ALA A 49 0.85 0.70 12.66
N VAL A 50 1.48 0.55 11.49
CA VAL A 50 0.78 0.65 10.20
C VAL A 50 -0.21 -0.51 10.03
N CYS A 51 0.15 -1.74 10.38
CA CYS A 51 -0.72 -2.91 10.23
C CYS A 51 -1.91 -2.91 11.21
N ALA A 52 -1.77 -2.20 12.33
CA ALA A 52 -2.84 -1.92 13.28
C ALA A 52 -3.82 -0.81 12.81
N LEU A 53 -3.49 -0.03 11.77
CA LEU A 53 -4.36 1.05 11.27
C LEU A 53 -5.69 0.52 10.74
N THR A 54 -6.78 1.16 11.15
CA THR A 54 -8.09 0.96 10.51
C THR A 54 -8.24 1.82 9.25
N ASP A 55 -9.13 1.43 8.34
CA ASP A 55 -9.45 2.24 7.15
C ASP A 55 -9.90 3.66 7.50
N GLU A 56 -10.58 3.83 8.63
CA GLU A 56 -11.00 5.15 9.13
C GLU A 56 -9.81 6.00 9.59
N GLN A 57 -8.83 5.41 10.27
CA GLN A 57 -7.61 6.10 10.67
C GLN A 57 -6.77 6.48 9.45
N LEU A 58 -6.69 5.59 8.45
CA LEU A 58 -5.99 5.85 7.19
C LEU A 58 -6.62 7.02 6.43
N LYS A 59 -7.95 7.13 6.40
CA LYS A 59 -8.67 8.26 5.81
C LYS A 59 -8.40 9.60 6.50
N ARG A 60 -8.02 9.59 7.78
CA ARG A 60 -7.68 10.79 8.55
C ARG A 60 -6.25 11.27 8.32
N ILE A 61 -5.40 10.47 7.66
CA ILE A 61 -4.03 10.87 7.35
C ILE A 61 -4.04 11.92 6.23
N ARG A 62 -3.53 13.11 6.55
CA ARG A 62 -3.38 14.24 5.62
C ARG A 62 -2.36 13.90 4.52
N ASP A 63 -2.54 14.48 3.34
CA ASP A 63 -1.63 14.31 2.18
C ASP A 63 -1.56 12.89 1.58
N VAL A 64 -2.55 12.03 1.86
CA VAL A 64 -2.68 10.72 1.22
C VAL A 64 -3.76 10.76 0.14
N GLY A 65 -3.34 10.83 -1.12
CA GLY A 65 -4.26 10.71 -2.27
C GLY A 65 -4.79 9.28 -2.45
N VAL A 66 -5.87 9.12 -3.21
CA VAL A 66 -6.57 7.82 -3.43
C VAL A 66 -5.60 6.69 -3.86
N GLY A 67 -4.64 7.00 -4.75
CA GLY A 67 -3.65 6.01 -5.19
C GLY A 67 -2.65 5.60 -4.10
N THR A 68 -2.30 6.52 -3.20
CA THR A 68 -1.44 6.24 -2.05
C THR A 68 -2.20 5.48 -0.97
N GLN A 69 -3.48 5.82 -0.73
CA GLN A 69 -4.35 5.09 0.19
C GLN A 69 -4.48 3.63 -0.24
N ALA A 70 -4.75 3.36 -1.52
CA ALA A 70 -4.87 2.00 -2.04
C ALA A 70 -3.60 1.15 -1.79
N ILE A 71 -2.42 1.74 -1.90
CA ILE A 71 -1.16 1.05 -1.59
C ILE A 71 -1.08 0.73 -0.09
N ILE A 72 -1.32 1.71 0.78
CA ILE A 72 -1.24 1.50 2.23
C ILE A 72 -2.27 0.45 2.68
N THR A 73 -3.51 0.53 2.21
CA THR A 73 -4.55 -0.47 2.50
C THR A 73 -4.13 -1.86 2.03
N LYS A 74 -3.50 -1.97 0.85
CA LYS A 74 -2.96 -3.25 0.35
C LYS A 74 -1.89 -3.81 1.29
N GLU A 75 -0.99 -2.96 1.78
CA GLU A 75 0.04 -3.36 2.74
C GLU A 75 -0.56 -3.80 4.07
N ILE A 76 -1.54 -3.06 4.61
CA ILE A 76 -2.26 -3.42 5.84
C ILE A 76 -2.96 -4.78 5.67
N ALA A 77 -3.64 -4.99 4.54
CA ALA A 77 -4.28 -6.26 4.23
C ALA A 77 -3.26 -7.41 4.13
N CYS A 78 -2.13 -7.19 3.46
CA CYS A 78 -1.04 -8.16 3.35
C CYS A 78 -0.45 -8.54 4.72
N CYS A 79 -0.34 -7.56 5.62
CA CYS A 79 0.14 -7.73 6.98
C CYS A 79 -0.83 -8.56 7.84
N ARG A 80 -2.14 -8.28 7.72
CA ARG A 80 -3.20 -8.98 8.47
C ARG A 80 -3.43 -10.41 8.01
N GLN A 81 -3.17 -10.69 6.73
CA GLN A 81 -3.41 -12.02 6.15
C GLN A 81 -2.26 -13.01 6.33
N GLY A 82 -1.15 -12.61 6.98
CA GLY A 82 -0.07 -13.55 7.31
C GLY A 82 0.47 -14.29 6.09
N GLY A 83 1.15 -13.59 5.19
CA GLY A 83 2.04 -14.18 4.18
C GLY A 83 1.37 -14.89 2.99
N ASN A 84 1.21 -14.17 1.87
CA ASN A 84 1.45 -14.71 0.51
C ASN A 84 1.24 -13.60 -0.53
N THR A 85 2.31 -12.90 -0.93
CA THR A 85 2.29 -12.08 -2.16
C THR A 85 3.40 -12.51 -3.09
N GLU A 86 3.44 -13.80 -3.41
CA GLU A 86 3.99 -14.29 -4.67
C GLU A 86 2.83 -14.94 -5.43
N GLY A 87 2.27 -14.26 -6.45
CA GLY A 87 1.24 -14.88 -7.29
C GLY A 87 0.12 -14.00 -7.83
N GLN A 88 0.37 -12.75 -8.22
CA GLN A 88 -0.53 -12.06 -9.15
C GLN A 88 0.20 -11.72 -10.44
N HIS A 89 0.53 -12.76 -11.19
CA HIS A 89 0.85 -12.63 -12.61
C HIS A 89 0.27 -13.82 -13.39
N ARG A 90 -1.04 -13.81 -13.66
CA ARG A 90 -1.57 -14.35 -14.93
C ARG A 90 -2.94 -13.77 -15.27
N LYS A 91 -2.85 -12.70 -16.07
CA LYS A 91 -3.64 -12.39 -17.27
C LYS A 91 -5.16 -12.60 -17.19
N GLN A 92 -5.85 -11.47 -17.17
CA GLN A 92 -7.12 -11.28 -17.87
C GLN A 92 -6.99 -11.76 -19.33
N SER A 93 -7.92 -12.60 -19.79
CA SER A 93 -8.43 -12.54 -21.16
C SER A 93 -9.68 -13.42 -21.32
N GLY A 94 -10.80 -12.78 -21.69
CA GLY A 94 -11.82 -13.41 -22.53
C GLY A 94 -13.04 -14.01 -21.82
N VAL A 95 -14.04 -13.17 -21.55
CA VAL A 95 -15.42 -13.58 -21.86
C VAL A 95 -15.56 -13.56 -23.40
N PRO A 96 -16.26 -14.52 -24.01
CA PRO A 96 -17.69 -14.29 -24.22
C PRO A 96 -18.58 -15.51 -24.00
N SER A 97 -19.75 -15.24 -23.39
CA SER A 97 -21.07 -15.58 -23.90
C SER A 97 -21.23 -16.89 -24.67
N ILE A 98 -21.79 -17.92 -24.03
CA ILE A 98 -22.62 -18.92 -24.71
C ILE A 98 -23.87 -19.17 -23.87
N PHE A 99 -24.97 -18.62 -24.38
CA PHE A 99 -26.34 -19.08 -24.19
C PHE A 99 -26.44 -20.58 -23.87
N HIS A 100 -27.19 -20.96 -22.83
CA HIS A 100 -27.96 -22.20 -22.87
C HIS A 100 -29.41 -21.88 -22.52
N LEU A 101 -30.23 -21.99 -23.56
CA LEU A 101 -31.68 -21.88 -23.57
C LEU A 101 -32.29 -22.92 -22.63
N ASN A 102 -33.36 -22.51 -21.94
CA ASN A 102 -34.38 -23.40 -21.38
C ASN A 102 -34.88 -24.37 -22.46
N LYS A 103 -35.09 -25.63 -22.08
CA LYS A 103 -36.03 -26.49 -22.79
C LYS A 103 -36.90 -27.20 -21.77
N GLU A 104 -38.09 -26.64 -21.58
CA GLU A 104 -39.27 -27.35 -21.12
C GLU A 104 -39.65 -28.38 -22.20
N GLU A 105 -39.87 -29.63 -21.81
CA GLU A 105 -40.80 -30.60 -22.42
C GLU A 105 -41.04 -31.74 -21.41
#